data_AF-A0A6P0IPI7-F1
#
_entry.id   AF-A0A6P0IPI7-F1
#
_cell.length_a   1.000
_cell.length_b   1.000
_cell.length_c   1.000
_cell.angle_alpha   90.00
_cell.angle_beta   90.00
_cell.angle_gamma   90.00
#
_symmetry.space_group_name_H-M   'P 1'
#
loop_
_entity.id
_entity.type
_entity.pdbx_description
1 polymer ?
#
loop_
_entity_poly.entity_id
_entity_poly.type
_entity_poly.pdbx_seq_one_letter_code
_entity_poly.pdbx_strand_id
1 'polypeptide(L)' 'MKSQIRDLKQLYETEYDQWLTETVKLLKNRQLEELDYDNLIEELEALGRSE' A
#
# COMPACT_ATOMS: atom_id res chain seq x y z
N MET A 1 -13.02 14.86 12.29
CA MET A 1 -12.00 13.86 12.64
C MET A 1 -11.17 13.60 11.40
N LYS A 2 -9.93 14.07 11.36
CA LYS A 2 -8.96 13.57 10.37
C LYS A 2 -8.54 12.22 10.94
N SER A 3 -9.00 11.11 10.34
CA SER A 3 -8.40 9.81 10.65
C SER A 3 -6.90 9.97 10.51
N GLN A 4 -6.14 9.48 11.49
CA GLN A 4 -4.68 9.36 11.37
C GLN A 4 -4.39 8.78 9.99
N ILE A 5 -3.89 9.60 9.08
CA ILE A 5 -3.26 9.10 7.85
C ILE A 5 -2.00 8.44 8.38
N ARG A 6 -2.08 7.12 8.58
CA ARG A 6 -0.89 6.32 8.89
C ARG A 6 -0.06 6.33 7.61
N ASP A 7 1.20 6.68 7.75
CA ASP A 7 2.13 6.68 6.64
C ASP A 7 2.22 5.26 6.07
N LEU A 8 1.76 5.06 4.84
CA LEU A 8 1.79 3.75 4.20
C LEU A 8 3.22 3.22 4.11
N LYS A 9 4.23 4.08 3.91
CA LYS A 9 5.63 3.66 3.86
C LYS A 9 6.08 3.05 5.19
N GLN A 10 5.63 3.64 6.31
CA GLN A 10 5.90 3.07 7.63
C GLN A 10 5.18 1.73 7.80
N LEU A 11 3.91 1.62 7.40
CA LEU A 11 3.16 0.38 7.51
C LEU A 11 3.80 -0.74 6.68
N TYR A 12 4.36 -0.44 5.50
CA TYR A 12 5.07 -1.42 4.69
C TYR A 12 6.22 -2.07 5.48
N GLU A 13 6.99 -1.26 6.20
CA GLU A 13 8.15 -1.73 6.98
C GLU A 13 7.76 -2.43 8.29
N THR A 14 6.72 -1.96 8.98
CA THR A 14 6.42 -2.42 10.36
C THR A 14 5.22 -3.34 10.47
N GLU A 15 4.23 -3.20 9.60
CA GLU A 15 2.92 -3.86 9.68
C GLU A 15 2.39 -4.21 8.27
N TYR A 16 3.13 -5.06 7.54
CA TYR A 16 2.86 -5.38 6.13
C TYR A 16 1.39 -5.76 5.83
N ASP A 17 0.75 -6.57 6.69
CA ASP A 17 -0.66 -6.96 6.50
C ASP A 17 -1.61 -5.74 6.54
N GLN A 18 -1.30 -4.73 7.38
CA GLN A 18 -2.07 -3.49 7.43
C GLN A 18 -1.80 -2.62 6.21
N TRP A 19 -0.54 -2.53 5.77
CA TRP A 19 -0.18 -1.84 4.53
C TRP A 19 -0.95 -2.41 3.34
N LEU A 20 -0.98 -3.73 3.19
CA LEU A 20 -1.68 -4.39 2.09
C LEU A 20 -3.20 -4.13 2.17
N THR A 21 -3.77 -4.23 3.37
CA THR A 21 -5.20 -3.98 3.60
C THR A 21 -5.59 -2.56 3.21
N GLU A 22 -4.84 -1.55 3.65
CA GLU A 22 -5.10 -0.15 3.33
C GLU A 22 -4.82 0.17 1.86
N THR A 23 -3.76 -0.38 1.27
CA THR A 23 -3.44 -0.25 -0.16
C THR A 23 -4.58 -0.79 -1.04
N VAL A 24 -5.11 -1.97 -0.74
CA VAL A 24 -6.27 -2.56 -1.44
C VAL A 24 -7.52 -1.69 -1.31
N LYS A 25 -7.76 -1.13 -0.12
CA LYS A 25 -8.91 -0.25 0.14
C LYS A 25 -8.81 1.04 -0.68
N LEU A 26 -7.64 1.68 -0.73
CA LEU A 26 -7.40 2.86 -1.56
C LEU A 26 -7.60 2.58 -3.05
N LEU A 27 -7.07 1.46 -3.55
CA LEU A 27 -7.28 1.01 -4.93
C LEU A 27 -8.76 0.82 -5.26
N LYS A 28 -9.52 0.12 -4.40
CA LYS A 28 -10.98 -0.10 -4.59
C LYS A 28 -11.77 1.21 -4.64
N ASN A 29 -11.36 2.20 -3.86
CA ASN A 29 -12.00 3.51 -3.80
C ASN A 29 -11.46 4.50 -4.85
N ARG A 30 -10.53 4.08 -5.71
CA ARG A 30 -9.83 4.94 -6.69
C ARG A 30 -9.14 6.16 -6.06
N GLN A 31 -8.70 6.03 -4.81
CA GLN A 31 -7.96 7.06 -4.08
C GLN A 31 -6.47 6.97 -4.41
N LEU A 32 -6.15 7.20 -5.68
CA LEU A 32 -4.81 6.93 -6.24
C LEU A 32 -3.73 7.87 -5.68
N GLU A 33 -4.09 9.10 -5.31
CA GLU A 33 -3.16 10.11 -4.76
C GLU A 33 -2.60 9.73 -3.39
N GLU A 34 -3.25 8.80 -2.68
CA GLU A 34 -2.87 8.35 -1.34
C GLU A 34 -2.03 7.05 -1.38
N LEU A 35 -1.79 6.49 -2.57
CA LEU A 35 -1.06 5.22 -2.70
C LEU A 35 0.44 5.40 -2.48
N ASP A 36 1.02 4.41 -1.85
CA ASP A 36 2.46 4.21 -1.78
C ASP A 36 2.95 3.48 -3.03
N TYR A 37 3.15 4.25 -4.10
CA TYR A 37 3.49 3.72 -5.42
C TYR A 37 4.81 2.96 -5.44
N ASP A 38 5.81 3.43 -4.70
CA ASP A 38 7.15 2.83 -4.72
C ASP A 38 7.08 1.37 -4.26
N ASN A 39 6.53 1.15 -3.06
CA ASN A 39 6.38 -0.18 -2.49
C ASN A 39 5.35 -1.03 -3.25
N LEU A 40 4.25 -0.44 -3.73
CA LEU A 40 3.26 -1.19 -4.51
C LEU A 40 3.82 -1.71 -5.84
N ILE A 41 4.63 -0.91 -6.54
CA ILE A 41 5.28 -1.32 -7.79
C ILE A 41 6.28 -2.44 -7.51
N GLU A 42 7.11 -2.30 -6.48
CA GLU A 42 8.09 -3.33 -6.09
C GLU A 42 7.42 -4.69 -5.84
N GLU A 43 6.33 -4.73 -5.08
CA GLU A 43 5.59 -5.96 -4.80
C GLU A 43 4.98 -6.59 -6.06
N LEU A 44 4.37 -5.77 -6.93
CA LEU A 44 3.77 -6.27 -8.17
C LEU A 44 4.83 -6.83 -9.13
N GLU A 45 6.01 -6.20 -9.22
CA GLU A 45 7.11 -6.74 -10.00
C GLU A 45 7.70 -8.01 -9.37
N ALA A 46 7.81 -8.07 -8.03
CA ALA A 46 8.29 -9.25 -7.33
C ALA A 46 7.36 -10.45 -7.55
N LEU A 47 6.05 -10.23 -7.52
CA LEU A 47 5.02 -11.21 -7.89
C LEU A 47 5.25 -11.73 -9.32
N GLY A 48 5.44 -10.83 -10.30
CA GLY A 48 5.66 -11.22 -11.70
C GLY A 48 6.98 -11.93 -11.98
N ARG A 49 8.00 -11.79 -11.12
CA ARG A 49 9.27 -12.52 -11.18
C ARG A 49 9.21 -13.89 -10.48
N SER A 50 8.18 -14.13 -9.67
CA SER A 50 7.98 -15.37 -8.93
C SER A 50 7.18 -16.42 -9.73
N GLU A 51 6.77 -16.07 -10.96
CA GLU A 51 6.23 -16.96 -11.99
C GLU A 51 7.30 -17.37 -13.01
#